data_AF-A0A9E3BAZ2-F1
#
_entry.id   AF-A0A9E3BAZ2-F1
#
_cell.length_a   1.000
_cell.length_b   1.000
_cell.length_c   1.000
_cell.angle_alpha   90.00
_cell.angle_beta   90.00
_cell.angle_gamma   90.00
#
_symmetry.space_group_name_H-M   'P 1'
#
loop_
_entity.id
_entity.type
_entity.pdbx_description
1 polymer ?
#
loop_
_entity_poly.entity_id
_entity_poly.type
_entity_poly.pdbx_seq_one_letter_code
_entity_poly.pdbx_strand_id
1 'polypeptide(L)'
;MVVRRQEQDDENETNITLEISPAIQRRIQKAADENHLSVEEYLERILEQVEKDDVALQTPEKPLTQEKLAGIFRAMEEIRQHTQGQVFDDPVEVIRQMREERSRELGFDE
;
A
#
# COMPACT_ATOMS: atom_id res chain seq x y z
N MET A 1 10.61 13.17 -40.49
CA MET A 1 10.88 12.30 -41.65
C MET A 1 9.73 11.31 -41.71
N VAL A 2 8.93 11.34 -42.77
CA VAL A 2 7.69 10.56 -42.89
C VAL A 2 8.06 9.17 -43.40
N VAL A 3 7.70 8.12 -42.64
CA VAL A 3 7.78 6.74 -43.12
C VAL A 3 6.45 6.05 -42.85
N ARG A 4 5.93 5.43 -43.90
CA ARG A 4 4.60 4.84 -44.01
C ARG A 4 4.55 3.45 -43.37
N ARG A 5 3.35 3.16 -42.87
CA ARG A 5 2.76 1.91 -42.38
C ARG A 5 3.17 0.65 -43.16
N GLN A 6 3.51 -0.41 -42.42
CA GLN A 6 3.20 -1.79 -42.79
C GLN A 6 2.44 -2.41 -41.62
N GLU A 7 1.19 -2.79 -41.88
CA GLU A 7 0.44 -3.74 -41.06
C GLU A 7 0.96 -5.13 -41.44
N GLN A 8 1.57 -5.83 -40.50
CA GLN A 8 1.74 -7.28 -40.59
C GLN A 8 0.93 -7.88 -39.45
N ASP A 9 -0.06 -8.68 -39.85
CA ASP A 9 -0.93 -9.49 -39.00
C ASP A 9 -0.13 -10.59 -38.30
N ASP A 10 0.01 -10.48 -36.99
CA ASP A 10 0.19 -11.61 -36.08
C ASP A 10 -0.95 -11.51 -35.04
N GLU A 11 -1.93 -12.40 -35.14
CA GLU A 11 -3.27 -12.30 -34.52
C GLU A 11 -3.33 -12.34 -32.98
N ASN A 12 -2.22 -12.20 -32.25
CA ASN A 12 -2.21 -12.12 -30.77
C ASN A 12 -1.22 -11.11 -30.17
N GLU A 13 -0.44 -10.38 -30.98
CA GLU A 13 0.47 -9.36 -30.46
C GLU A 13 -0.10 -7.97 -30.73
N THR A 14 -0.89 -7.47 -29.78
CA THR A 14 -1.27 -6.05 -29.76
C THR A 14 -0.02 -5.21 -29.52
N ASN A 15 0.66 -4.85 -30.61
CA ASN A 15 1.84 -3.98 -30.57
C ASN A 15 1.42 -2.54 -30.26
N ILE A 16 1.57 -2.13 -28.99
CA ILE A 16 1.25 -0.77 -28.54
C ILE A 16 2.47 0.13 -28.75
N THR A 17 2.39 1.05 -29.71
CA THR A 17 3.42 2.08 -29.91
C THR A 17 3.06 3.33 -29.12
N LEU A 18 3.88 3.69 -28.13
CA LEU A 18 3.71 4.89 -27.31
C LEU A 18 4.82 5.90 -27.63
N GLU A 19 4.42 7.12 -27.98
CA GLU A 19 5.37 8.23 -28.05
C GLU A 19 5.67 8.75 -26.65
N ILE A 20 6.90 8.50 -26.18
CA ILE A 20 7.39 8.99 -24.90
C ILE A 20 8.39 10.12 -25.08
N SER A 21 8.35 11.10 -24.17
CA SER A 21 9.34 12.17 -24.19
C SER A 21 10.75 11.63 -23.89
N PRO A 22 11.81 12.26 -24.40
CA PRO A 22 13.19 11.84 -24.11
C PRO A 22 13.52 11.83 -22.61
N ALA A 23 12.86 12.69 -21.83
CA ALA A 23 13.03 12.73 -20.37
C ALA A 23 12.45 11.47 -19.70
N ILE A 24 11.29 10.98 -20.17
CA ILE A 24 10.66 9.76 -19.66
C ILE A 24 11.49 8.55 -20.06
N GLN A 25 11.94 8.48 -21.33
CA GLN A 25 12.80 7.40 -21.81
C GLN A 25 14.07 7.24 -20.95
N ARG A 26 14.75 8.35 -20.64
CA ARG A 26 15.95 8.33 -19.77
C ARG A 26 15.65 7.83 -18.37
N ARG A 27 14.48 8.17 -17.81
CA ARG A 27 14.06 7.71 -16.48
C ARG A 27 13.78 6.20 -16.48
N ILE A 28 13.09 5.71 -17.50
CA ILE A 28 12.80 4.28 -17.66
C ILE A 28 14.11 3.50 -17.81
N GLN A 29 15.01 3.95 -18.71
CA GLN A 29 16.30 3.30 -18.91
C GLN A 29 17.10 3.23 -17.61
N LYS A 30 17.24 4.37 -16.91
CA LYS A 30 17.97 4.42 -15.65
C LYS A 30 17.39 3.45 -14.61
N ALA A 31 16.07 3.38 -14.51
CA ALA A 31 15.41 2.51 -13.55
C ALA A 31 15.53 1.03 -13.94
N ALA A 32 15.52 0.70 -15.23
CA ALA A 32 15.80 -0.65 -15.72
C ALA A 32 17.25 -1.08 -15.38
N ASP A 33 18.23 -0.19 -15.62
CA ASP A 33 19.63 -0.42 -15.29
C ASP A 33 19.84 -0.63 -13.78
N GLU A 34 19.19 0.18 -12.93
CA GLU A 34 19.22 0.04 -11.46
C GLU A 34 18.65 -1.31 -10.99
N ASN A 35 17.66 -1.85 -11.70
CA ASN A 35 17.05 -3.14 -11.40
C ASN A 35 17.74 -4.31 -12.11
N HIS A 36 18.79 -4.07 -12.90
CA HIS A 36 19.49 -5.07 -13.72
C HIS A 36 18.55 -5.81 -14.69
N LEU A 37 17.54 -5.10 -15.19
CA LEU A 37 16.55 -5.61 -16.13
C LEU A 37 16.69 -4.90 -17.47
N SER A 38 16.26 -5.54 -18.55
CA SER A 38 16.00 -4.82 -19.79
C SER A 38 14.81 -3.86 -19.61
N VAL A 39 14.70 -2.86 -20.49
CA VAL A 39 13.58 -1.90 -20.45
C VAL A 39 12.24 -2.60 -20.60
N GLU A 40 12.19 -3.63 -21.44
CA GLU A 40 11.00 -4.44 -21.68
C GLU A 40 10.60 -5.21 -20.41
N GLU A 41 11.50 -5.99 -19.82
CA GLU A 41 11.26 -6.73 -18.58
C GLU A 41 10.92 -5.81 -17.41
N TYR A 42 11.54 -4.63 -17.35
CA TYR A 42 11.25 -3.62 -16.34
C TYR A 42 9.81 -3.09 -16.47
N LEU A 43 9.36 -2.82 -17.70
CA LEU A 43 8.00 -2.36 -17.97
C LEU A 43 6.97 -3.47 -17.70
N GLU A 44 7.23 -4.71 -18.13
CA GLU A 44 6.38 -5.86 -17.85
C GLU A 44 6.19 -6.06 -16.35
N ARG A 45 7.28 -6.01 -15.59
CA ARG A 45 7.24 -6.18 -14.13
C ARG A 45 6.47 -5.06 -13.43
N ILE A 46 6.58 -3.82 -13.89
CA ILE A 46 5.78 -2.72 -13.37
C ILE A 46 4.30 -2.95 -13.66
N LEU A 47 3.95 -3.33 -14.89
CA LEU A 47 2.55 -3.55 -15.27
C LEU A 47 1.93 -4.71 -14.48
N GLU A 48 2.66 -5.82 -14.30
CA GLU A 48 2.21 -6.95 -13.47
C GLU A 48 2.01 -6.55 -12.00
N GLN A 49 2.85 -5.64 -11.49
CA GLN A 49 2.70 -5.10 -10.14
C GLN A 49 1.48 -4.17 -10.02
N VAL A 50 1.26 -3.30 -11.02
CA VAL A 50 0.09 -2.41 -11.04
C VAL A 50 -1.20 -3.20 -11.10
N GLU A 51 -1.28 -4.30 -11.87
CA GLU A 51 -2.45 -5.18 -11.86
C GLU A 51 -2.73 -5.78 -10.47
N LYS A 52 -1.68 -6.18 -9.74
CA LYS A 52 -1.82 -6.71 -8.37
C LYS A 52 -2.26 -5.63 -7.39
N ASP A 53 -1.73 -4.41 -7.53
CA ASP A 53 -2.07 -3.28 -6.68
C ASP A 53 -3.48 -2.75 -6.97
N ASP A 54 -3.92 -2.72 -8.24
CA ASP A 54 -5.30 -2.40 -8.62
C ASP A 54 -6.29 -3.45 -8.10
N VAL A 55 -5.94 -4.74 -8.11
CA VAL A 55 -6.76 -5.78 -7.48
C VAL A 55 -6.79 -5.64 -5.96
N ALA A 56 -5.70 -5.20 -5.33
CA ALA A 56 -5.65 -4.94 -3.89
C ALA A 56 -6.52 -3.71 -3.49
N LEU A 57 -6.51 -2.66 -4.32
CA LEU A 57 -7.37 -1.47 -4.16
C LEU A 57 -8.83 -1.73 -4.55
N GLN A 58 -9.09 -2.77 -5.35
CA GLN A 58 -10.42 -3.28 -5.69
C GLN A 58 -10.90 -4.39 -4.76
N THR A 59 -10.37 -4.49 -3.53
CA THR A 59 -11.16 -5.17 -2.51
C THR A 59 -12.48 -4.40 -2.41
N PRO A 60 -13.64 -5.01 -2.73
CA PRO A 60 -14.89 -4.29 -2.56
C PRO A 60 -14.94 -3.88 -1.10
N GLU A 61 -14.97 -2.58 -0.83
CA GLU A 61 -15.28 -2.06 0.50
C GLU A 61 -16.56 -2.78 0.91
N LYS A 62 -16.43 -3.82 1.75
CA LYS A 62 -17.61 -4.54 2.21
C LYS A 62 -18.45 -3.47 2.87
N PRO A 63 -19.67 -3.19 2.39
CA PRO A 63 -20.47 -2.11 2.92
C PRO A 63 -20.54 -2.31 4.43
N LEU A 64 -20.23 -1.24 5.17
CA LEU A 64 -20.19 -1.28 6.61
C LEU A 64 -21.61 -1.64 7.10
N THR A 65 -21.85 -2.90 7.44
CA THR A 65 -23.17 -3.36 7.83
C THR A 65 -23.55 -2.76 9.18
N GLN A 66 -24.85 -2.58 9.41
CA GLN A 66 -25.34 -2.08 10.71
C GLN A 66 -24.86 -2.95 11.88
N GLU A 67 -24.69 -4.26 11.66
CA GLU A 67 -24.13 -5.18 12.64
C GLU A 67 -22.66 -4.89 12.96
N LYS A 68 -21.83 -4.61 11.95
CA LYS A 68 -20.42 -4.23 12.16
C LYS A 68 -20.31 -2.88 12.88
N LEU A 69 -21.16 -1.92 12.52
CA LEU A 69 -21.26 -0.64 13.22
C LEU A 69 -21.67 -0.83 14.69
N ALA A 70 -22.65 -1.70 14.97
CA ALA A 70 -23.04 -2.02 16.33
C ALA A 70 -21.90 -2.66 17.13
N GLY A 71 -21.08 -3.51 16.50
CA GLY A 71 -19.85 -4.04 17.10
C GLY A 71 -18.85 -2.96 17.47
N ILE A 72 -18.63 -1.98 16.58
CA ILE A 72 -17.75 -0.83 16.84
C ILE A 72 -18.28 0.03 17.99
N PHE A 73 -19.58 0.35 17.99
CA PHE A 73 -20.18 1.14 19.08
C PHE A 73 -20.12 0.43 20.43
N ARG A 74 -20.30 -0.90 20.47
CA ARG A 74 -20.11 -1.69 21.70
C ARG A 74 -18.67 -1.63 22.19
N ALA A 75 -17.70 -1.83 21.31
CA ALA A 75 -16.29 -1.73 21.66
C ALA A 75 -15.92 -0.33 22.18
N MET A 76 -16.42 0.72 21.52
CA MET A 76 -16.22 2.10 21.98
C MET A 76 -16.84 2.35 23.36
N GLU A 77 -18.04 1.83 23.61
CA GLU A 77 -18.71 1.97 24.91
C GLU A 77 -17.95 1.20 26.00
N GLU A 78 -17.50 -0.02 25.73
CA GLU A 78 -16.64 -0.78 26.66
C GLU A 78 -15.35 -0.01 26.98
N ILE A 79 -14.66 0.51 25.97
CA ILE A 79 -13.47 1.35 26.16
C ILE A 79 -13.80 2.56 27.03
N ARG A 80 -14.92 3.26 26.75
CA ARG A 80 -15.35 4.44 27.50
C ARG A 80 -15.66 4.11 28.95
N GLN A 81 -16.31 2.97 29.23
CA GLN A 81 -16.61 2.53 30.59
C GLN A 81 -15.33 2.16 31.35
N HIS A 82 -14.40 1.46 30.71
CA HIS A 82 -13.10 1.10 31.31
C HIS A 82 -12.19 2.30 31.56
N THR A 83 -12.21 3.28 30.67
CA THR A 83 -11.42 4.51 30.79
C THR A 83 -12.13 5.62 31.56
N GLN A 84 -13.38 5.39 32.01
CA GLN A 84 -14.25 6.43 32.60
C GLN A 84 -14.38 7.69 31.72
N GLY A 85 -14.22 7.53 30.41
CA GLY A 85 -14.19 8.64 29.45
C GLY A 85 -12.95 9.54 29.55
N GLN A 86 -11.91 9.14 30.30
CA GLN A 86 -10.63 9.84 30.32
C GLN A 86 -9.90 9.59 28.99
N VAL A 87 -9.56 10.69 28.33
CA VAL A 87 -8.62 10.68 27.21
C VAL A 87 -7.22 10.68 27.81
N PHE A 88 -6.29 9.92 27.23
CA PHE A 88 -4.90 9.97 27.68
C PHE A 88 -4.32 11.35 27.40
N ASP A 89 -4.03 12.13 28.44
CA ASP A 89 -3.46 13.48 28.33
C ASP A 89 -2.06 13.46 27.68
N ASP A 90 -1.30 12.40 27.92
CA ASP A 90 -0.06 12.07 27.19
C ASP A 90 0.10 10.53 27.09
N PRO A 91 -0.26 9.92 25.95
CA PRO A 91 -0.21 8.47 25.79
C PRO A 91 1.22 7.91 25.90
N VAL A 92 2.26 8.73 25.63
CA VAL A 92 3.66 8.27 25.69
C VAL A 92 4.10 8.11 27.14
N GLU A 93 3.81 9.11 27.99
CA GLU A 93 4.10 9.04 29.43
C GLU A 93 3.30 7.94 30.13
N VAL A 94 2.02 7.75 29.77
CA VAL A 94 1.18 6.67 30.32
C VAL A 94 1.73 5.29 29.94
N ILE A 95 2.12 5.09 28.68
CA ILE A 95 2.72 3.82 28.24
C ILE A 95 4.07 3.59 28.93
N ARG A 96 4.86 4.65 29.17
CA ARG A 96 6.13 4.54 29.91
C ARG A 96 5.88 4.09 31.35
N GLN A 97 4.95 4.73 32.07
CA GLN A 97 4.60 4.37 33.45
C GLN A 97 4.08 2.93 33.55
N MET A 98 3.17 2.52 32.67
CA MET A 98 2.66 1.14 32.64
C MET A 98 3.76 0.12 32.34
N ARG A 99 4.74 0.48 31.49
CA ARG A 99 5.89 -0.39 31.22
C ARG A 99 6.79 -0.50 32.46
N GLU A 100 7.08 0.61 33.14
CA GLU A 100 7.90 0.61 34.36
C GLU A 100 7.23 -0.17 35.50
N GLU A 101 5.91 -0.01 35.69
CA GLU A 101 5.15 -0.80 36.67
C GLU A 101 5.21 -2.30 36.38
N ARG A 102 5.02 -2.67 35.11
CA ARG A 102 5.11 -4.07 34.69
C ARG A 102 6.53 -4.63 34.82
N SER A 103 7.57 -3.82 34.58
CA SER A 103 8.97 -4.21 34.81
C SER A 103 9.25 -4.49 36.29
N ARG A 104 8.72 -3.67 37.20
CA ARG A 104 8.82 -3.90 38.65
C ARG A 104 8.13 -5.18 39.09
N GLU A 105 6.91 -5.43 38.61
CA GLU A 105 6.14 -6.64 38.93
C GLU A 105 6.82 -7.92 38.43
N LEU A 106 7.48 -7.85 37.28
CA LEU A 106 8.18 -8.97 36.67
C LEU A 106 9.65 -9.10 37.13
N GLY A 107 10.11 -8.22 38.03
CA GLY A 107 11.47 -8.28 38.58
C GLY A 107 12.58 -7.97 37.58
N PHE A 108 12.29 -7.20 36.53
CA PHE A 108 13.29 -6.77 35.54
C PHE A 108 14.09 -5.52 35.96
N ASP A 109 13.84 -4.98 37.15
CA ASP A 109 14.53 -3.80 37.71
C ASP A 109 15.72 -4.19 38.64
N GLU A 110 16.60 -5.08 38.17
CA GLU A 110 17.98 -5.27 38.70
C GLU A 110 19.04 -4.77 37.70
#